data_AF-A0A3D6CC32-F1
#
_entry.id   AF-A0A3D6CC32-F1
#
_cell.length_a   1.000
_cell.length_b   1.000
_cell.length_c   1.000
_cell.angle_alpha   90.00
_cell.angle_beta   90.00
_cell.angle_gamma   90.00
#
_symmetry.space_group_name_H-M   'P 1'
#
loop_
_entity.id
_entity.type
_entity.pdbx_description
1 polymer ?
#
loop_
_entity_poly.entity_id
_entity_poly.type
_entity_poly.pdbx_seq_one_letter_code
_entity_poly.pdbx_strand_id
1 'polypeptide(L)'
;KTISTYLALGLILLALLVGSVFVQNSLNRLLVQSRKCWGLIYVYLITGLLMPLLAGSFGPDNWILVLAPVAAIMAAGLFYPDRKWYGWVMHWGLLALAVINGYFIR
;
A
#
# COMPACT_ATOMS: atom_id res chain seq x y z
N LYS A 1 9.64 -4.51 -20.26
CA LYS A 1 9.80 -3.53 -19.15
C LYS A 1 8.46 -2.92 -18.73
N THR A 2 7.64 -2.41 -19.65
CA THR A 2 6.36 -1.76 -19.33
C THR A 2 5.31 -2.68 -18.69
N ILE A 3 5.14 -3.91 -19.20
CA ILE A 3 4.10 -4.85 -18.74
C ILE A 3 4.30 -5.27 -17.26
N SER A 4 5.54 -5.59 -16.84
CA SER A 4 5.82 -5.96 -15.46
C SER A 4 5.59 -4.80 -14.48
N THR A 5 5.87 -3.57 -14.91
CA THR A 5 5.60 -2.37 -14.11
C THR A 5 4.10 -2.14 -13.93
N TYR A 6 3.30 -2.29 -14.99
CA TYR A 6 1.84 -2.18 -14.88
C TYR A 6 1.23 -3.26 -14.00
N LEU A 7 1.74 -4.49 -14.07
CA LEU A 7 1.33 -5.58 -13.18
C LEU A 7 1.66 -5.28 -11.71
N ALA A 8 2.87 -4.77 -11.43
CA ALA A 8 3.25 -4.38 -10.07
C ALA A 8 2.37 -3.25 -9.52
N LEU A 9 2.11 -2.21 -10.32
CA LEU A 9 1.22 -1.12 -9.94
C LEU A 9 -0.21 -1.60 -9.68
N GLY A 10 -0.74 -2.48 -10.54
CA GLY A 10 -2.07 -3.07 -10.36
C GLY A 10 -2.19 -3.87 -9.07
N LEU A 11 -1.18 -4.68 -8.73
CA LEU A 11 -1.14 -5.44 -7.48
C LEU A 11 -1.03 -4.56 -6.24
N ILE A 12 -0.22 -3.50 -6.28
CA ILE A 12 -0.11 -2.53 -5.18
C ILE A 12 -1.46 -1.81 -4.97
N LEU A 13 -2.11 -1.38 -6.05
CA LEU A 13 -3.44 -0.75 -5.97
C LEU A 13 -4.47 -1.71 -5.38
N LEU A 14 -4.47 -2.98 -5.82
CA LEU A 14 -5.39 -3.99 -5.31
C LEU A 14 -5.15 -4.25 -3.82
N ALA A 15 -3.88 -4.42 -3.41
CA ALA A 15 -3.50 -4.61 -2.01
C ALA A 15 -3.92 -3.41 -1.14
N LEU A 16 -3.82 -2.19 -1.67
CA LEU A 16 -4.20 -0.97 -0.98
C LEU A 16 -5.72 -0.84 -0.84
N LEU A 17 -6.49 -1.12 -1.90
CA LEU A 17 -7.95 -1.13 -1.85
C LEU A 17 -8.45 -2.18 -0.84
N VAL A 18 -7.96 -3.42 -0.95
CA VAL A 18 -8.35 -4.49 -0.02
C VAL A 18 -7.94 -4.13 1.40
N GLY A 19 -6.71 -3.63 1.60
CA GLY A 19 -6.24 -3.18 2.90
C GLY A 19 -7.11 -2.09 3.51
N SER A 20 -7.50 -1.08 2.73
CA SER A 20 -8.38 -0.01 3.22
C SER A 20 -9.76 -0.51 3.64
N VAL A 21 -10.36 -1.46 2.90
CA VAL A 21 -11.66 -2.08 3.26
C VAL A 21 -11.53 -2.86 4.57
N PHE A 22 -10.47 -3.65 4.73
CA PHE A 22 -10.24 -4.40 5.98
C PHE A 22 -9.96 -3.50 7.18
N VAL A 23 -9.21 -2.41 6.99
CA VAL A 23 -9.02 -1.39 8.02
C VAL A 23 -10.38 -0.83 8.45
N GLN A 24 -11.21 -0.40 7.51
CA GLN A 24 -12.53 0.17 7.80
C GLN A 24 -13.44 -0.80 8.55
N ASN A 25 -13.49 -2.06 8.12
CA ASN A 25 -14.27 -3.11 8.80
C ASN A 25 -13.78 -3.39 10.23
N SER A 26 -12.48 -3.22 10.47
CA SER A 26 -11.86 -3.46 11.78
C SER A 26 -11.93 -2.24 12.71
N LEU A 27 -12.24 -1.04 12.20
CA LEU A 27 -12.27 0.21 13.00
C LEU A 27 -13.16 0.10 14.24
N ASN A 28 -14.32 -0.56 14.13
CA ASN A 28 -15.28 -0.67 15.24
C ASN A 28 -14.78 -1.53 16.42
N ARG A 29 -13.76 -2.38 16.18
CA ARG A 29 -13.16 -3.25 17.21
C ARG A 29 -11.91 -2.64 17.84
N LEU A 30 -11.41 -1.53 17.30
CA LEU A 30 -10.18 -0.88 17.74
C LEU A 30 -10.45 0.17 18.83
N LEU A 31 -9.46 0.38 19.70
CA LEU A 31 -9.48 1.45 20.70
C LEU A 31 -9.64 2.83 20.03
N VAL A 32 -10.23 3.80 20.74
CA VAL A 32 -10.40 5.19 20.27
C VAL A 32 -9.10 5.80 19.74
N GLN A 33 -7.97 5.55 20.43
CA GLN A 33 -6.66 6.04 20.01
C GLN A 33 -6.24 5.45 18.66
N SER A 34 -6.40 4.13 18.47
CA SER A 34 -6.06 3.46 17.21
C SER A 34 -6.94 3.95 16.06
N ARG A 35 -8.24 4.19 16.30
CA ARG A 35 -9.14 4.79 15.28
C ARG A 35 -8.68 6.19 14.85
N LYS A 36 -8.25 7.03 15.79
CA LYS A 36 -7.70 8.36 15.48
C LYS A 36 -6.38 8.27 14.72
N CYS A 37 -5.50 7.35 15.10
CA CYS A 37 -4.25 7.09 14.36
C CYS A 37 -4.52 6.65 12.91
N TRP A 38 -5.48 5.76 12.68
CA TRP A 38 -5.88 5.37 11.32
C TRP A 38 -6.40 6.55 10.50
N GLY A 39 -7.20 7.43 11.11
CA GLY A 39 -7.60 8.70 10.48
C GLY A 39 -6.39 9.56 10.08
N LEU A 40 -5.39 9.67 10.94
CA LEU A 40 -4.15 10.39 10.65
C LEU A 40 -3.36 9.78 9.48
N ILE A 41 -3.30 8.45 9.39
CA ILE A 41 -2.64 7.73 8.28
C ILE A 41 -3.34 8.02 6.95
N TYR A 42 -4.68 8.04 6.92
CA TYR A 42 -5.42 8.40 5.71
C TYR A 42 -5.20 9.85 5.30
N VAL A 43 -5.17 10.78 6.26
CA VAL A 43 -4.81 12.18 5.99
C VAL A 43 -3.38 12.25 5.44
N TYR A 44 -2.44 11.51 6.02
CA TYR A 44 -1.06 11.46 5.55
C TYR A 44 -0.96 10.95 4.10
N LEU A 45 -1.72 9.91 3.75
CA LEU A 45 -1.81 9.41 2.38
C LEU A 45 -2.28 10.50 1.40
N ILE A 46 -3.35 11.21 1.74
CA ILE A 46 -3.87 12.30 0.92
C ILE A 46 -2.82 13.40 0.75
N THR A 47 -2.16 13.81 1.83
CA THR A 47 -1.10 14.84 1.76
C THR A 47 0.10 14.38 0.93
N GLY A 48 0.48 13.11 1.01
CA GLY A 48 1.57 12.55 0.21
C GLY A 48 1.22 12.53 -1.28
N LEU A 49 -0.02 12.19 -1.63
CA LEU A 49 -0.48 12.18 -3.03
C LEU A 49 -0.51 13.58 -3.66
N LEU A 50 -0.66 14.62 -2.85
CA LEU A 50 -0.58 16.01 -3.29
C LEU A 50 0.87 16.50 -3.47
N MET A 51 1.87 15.77 -2.95
CA MET A 51 3.28 16.22 -2.97
C MET A 51 3.85 16.43 -4.39
N PRO A 52 3.65 15.53 -5.38
CA PRO A 52 4.15 15.75 -6.74
C PRO A 52 3.50 16.96 -7.41
N LEU A 53 2.25 17.27 -7.08
CA LEU A 53 1.53 18.45 -7.58
C LEU A 53 2.15 19.74 -7.04
N LEU A 54 2.52 19.77 -5.75
CA LEU A 54 3.17 20.90 -5.10
C LEU A 54 4.62 21.09 -5.57
N ALA A 55 5.33 19.99 -5.83
CA ALA A 55 6.72 20.02 -6.29
C ALA A 55 6.88 20.38 -7.77
N GLY A 56 5.80 20.38 -8.56
CA GLY A 56 5.83 20.68 -10.00
C GLY A 56 6.58 19.63 -10.84
N SER A 57 6.93 18.49 -10.26
CA SER A 57 7.67 17.41 -10.89
C SER A 57 7.11 16.06 -10.46
N PHE A 58 6.98 15.14 -11.41
CA PHE A 58 6.52 13.77 -11.18
C PHE A 58 7.68 12.78 -10.99
N GLY A 59 8.84 13.27 -10.57
CA GLY A 59 10.00 12.43 -10.24
C GLY A 59 9.70 11.45 -9.10
N PRO A 60 10.38 10.28 -9.07
CA PRO A 60 10.15 9.24 -8.06
C PRO A 60 10.41 9.71 -6.62
N ASP A 61 11.30 10.70 -6.44
CA ASP A 61 11.67 11.26 -5.14
C ASP A 61 10.47 11.92 -4.42
N ASN A 62 9.54 12.48 -5.19
CA ASN A 62 8.37 13.17 -4.64
C ASN A 62 7.29 12.20 -4.13
N TRP A 63 7.38 10.92 -4.49
CA TRP A 63 6.45 9.88 -4.04
C TRP A 63 6.90 9.17 -2.77
N ILE A 64 8.07 9.50 -2.23
CA ILE A 64 8.64 8.81 -1.07
C ILE A 64 7.75 8.90 0.18
N LEU A 65 7.04 10.03 0.34
CA LEU A 65 6.11 10.25 1.45
C LEU A 65 4.84 9.38 1.35
N VAL A 66 4.48 8.95 0.15
CA VAL A 66 3.32 8.06 -0.09
C VAL A 66 3.66 6.62 0.29
N LEU A 67 4.94 6.23 0.27
CA LEU A 67 5.35 4.85 0.55
C LEU A 67 5.01 4.40 1.98
N ALA A 68 5.21 5.26 2.98
CA ALA A 68 4.94 4.95 4.38
C ALA A 68 3.46 4.61 4.69
N PRO A 69 2.46 5.45 4.31
CA PRO A 69 1.06 5.14 4.55
C PRO A 69 0.58 3.98 3.68
N VAL A 70 1.09 3.84 2.45
CA VAL A 70 0.82 2.68 1.57
C VAL A 70 1.28 1.39 2.26
N ALA A 71 2.48 1.36 2.83
CA ALA A 71 3.00 0.19 3.54
C ALA A 71 2.12 -0.18 4.75
N ALA A 72 1.68 0.80 5.53
CA ALA A 72 0.81 0.56 6.67
C ALA A 72 -0.56 -0.03 6.27
N ILE A 73 -1.18 0.49 5.21
CA ILE A 73 -2.47 -0.01 4.71
C ILE A 73 -2.34 -1.41 4.11
N MET A 74 -1.27 -1.67 3.35
CA MET A 74 -0.99 -3.00 2.81
C MET A 74 -0.72 -4.02 3.92
N ALA A 75 0.07 -3.66 4.94
CA ALA A 75 0.33 -4.53 6.08
C ALA A 75 -0.96 -4.88 6.82
N ALA A 76 -1.85 -3.91 7.01
CA ALA A 76 -3.18 -4.16 7.54
C ALA A 76 -4.02 -5.09 6.66
N GLY A 77 -3.99 -4.92 5.34
CA GLY A 77 -4.66 -5.81 4.39
C GLY A 77 -4.14 -7.24 4.39
N LEU A 78 -2.86 -7.44 4.72
CA LEU A 78 -2.25 -8.77 4.88
C LEU A 78 -2.54 -9.39 6.27
N PHE A 79 -2.69 -8.56 7.30
CA PHE A 79 -2.80 -9.00 8.70
C PHE A 79 -4.24 -9.28 9.16
N TYR A 80 -5.20 -8.41 8.80
CA TYR A 80 -6.59 -8.53 9.27
C TYR A 80 -7.41 -9.70 8.68
N PRO A 81 -7.14 -10.24 7.48
CA PRO A 81 -7.93 -11.36 6.96
C PRO A 81 -7.74 -12.65 7.76
N ASP A 82 -8.82 -13.22 8.29
CA ASP A 82 -8.81 -14.52 8.98
C ASP A 82 -8.34 -15.67 8.06
N ARG A 83 -8.55 -15.51 6.74
CA ARG A 83 -8.15 -16.48 5.72
C ARG A 83 -6.66 -16.37 5.42
N LYS A 84 -5.85 -17.15 6.13
CA LYS A 84 -4.39 -17.22 6.00
C LYS A 84 -3.89 -17.34 4.55
N TRP A 85 -4.58 -18.08 3.68
CA TRP A 85 -4.15 -18.26 2.28
C TRP A 85 -4.03 -16.94 1.50
N TYR A 86 -4.91 -15.96 1.78
CA TYR A 86 -4.89 -14.67 1.10
C TYR A 86 -3.60 -13.90 1.40
N GLY A 87 -3.22 -13.83 2.68
CA GLY A 87 -1.99 -13.14 3.10
C GLY A 87 -0.74 -13.78 2.49
N TRP A 88 -0.71 -15.11 2.43
CA TRP A 88 0.41 -15.85 1.81
C TRP A 88 0.52 -15.58 0.31
N VAL A 89 -0.57 -15.72 -0.45
CA VAL A 89 -0.56 -15.51 -1.91
C VAL A 89 -0.16 -14.07 -2.25
N MET A 90 -0.70 -13.08 -1.54
CA MET A 90 -0.35 -11.67 -1.75
C MET A 90 1.12 -11.39 -1.42
N HIS A 91 1.61 -11.87 -0.28
CA HIS A 91 2.98 -11.62 0.15
C HIS A 91 4.00 -12.23 -0.82
N TRP A 92 3.86 -13.52 -1.14
CA TRP A 92 4.77 -14.20 -2.05
C TRP A 92 4.66 -13.69 -3.49
N GLY A 93 3.47 -13.28 -3.92
CA GLY A 93 3.27 -12.63 -5.22
C GLY A 93 4.01 -11.30 -5.34
N LEU A 94 3.91 -10.43 -4.33
CA LEU A 94 4.65 -9.16 -4.28
C LEU A 94 6.17 -9.39 -4.22
N LEU A 95 6.63 -10.36 -3.41
CA LEU A 95 8.04 -10.74 -3.32
C LEU A 95 8.59 -11.22 -4.67
N ALA A 96 7.87 -12.12 -5.36
CA ALA A 96 8.28 -12.64 -6.66
C ALA A 96 8.43 -11.51 -7.69
N LEU A 97 7.47 -10.58 -7.75
CA LEU A 97 7.54 -9.43 -8.65
C LEU A 97 8.68 -8.47 -8.30
N ALA A 98 8.97 -8.26 -7.00
CA ALA A 98 10.10 -7.45 -6.56
C ALA A 98 11.44 -8.08 -7.00
N VAL A 99 11.60 -9.39 -6.84
CA VAL A 99 12.79 -10.12 -7.28
C VAL A 99 12.93 -10.07 -8.81
N ILE A 100 11.85 -10.31 -9.55
CA ILE A 100 11.87 -10.25 -11.02
C ILE A 100 12.25 -8.86 -11.52
N ASN A 101 11.61 -7.80 -11.00
CA ASN A 101 11.94 -6.43 -11.41
C ASN A 101 13.35 -6.00 -10.98
N GLY A 102 13.81 -6.42 -9.80
CA GLY A 102 15.11 -6.04 -9.25
C GLY A 102 16.31 -6.75 -9.90
N TYR A 103 16.19 -8.05 -10.17
CA TYR A 103 17.30 -8.87 -10.69
C TYR A 103 17.31 -9.03 -12.21
N PHE A 104 16.14 -9.23 -12.84
CA PHE A 104 16.08 -9.62 -14.25
C PHE A 104 15.83 -8.44 -15.21
N ILE A 105 15.35 -7.31 -14.70
CA ILE A 105 14.85 -6.19 -15.54
C ILE A 105 15.71 -4.91 -15.42
N ARG A 106 16.79 -4.97 -14.63
CA ARG A 106 17.77 -3.88 -14.52
C ARG A 106 18.24 -3.45 -15.91
#